data_AF-A0A1G3YRQ2-F1
#
_entry.id   AF-A0A1G3YRQ2-F1
#
_cell.length_a   1.000
_cell.length_b   1.000
_cell.length_c   1.000
_cell.angle_alpha   90.00
_cell.angle_beta   90.00
_cell.angle_gamma   90.00
#
_symmetry.space_group_name_H-M   'P 1'
#
loop_
_entity.id
_entity.type
_entity.pdbx_description
1 polymer ?
#
loop_
_entity_poly.entity_id
_entity_poly.type
_entity_poly.pdbx_seq_one_letter_code
_entity_poly.pdbx_strand_id
1 'polypeptide(L)'
;MRDSRILSAPAALFAYCAVTLTAVTLYRLVVPGEASPLPPYAFSWLLSSVAVDFISFFPAVCMAALTASFGYRAASGEIGRRFSPRFLESMTLPLFSALAASVVYALLFLMVLPYANVSRSDMRAAGALFYEAKGKATEEVVAERWDDAARHFATSDRIWPNSRENQELRDRLEVELSMARSEKEPADIPPGGKLGRESGAASLVPPIGGPVDAVTAIARAEAALQDGRPFDAHRLATIAQRLARPGSPEAAAGKRIASLSWNRVASLEPEAAEKAAFAVYQRKKEGYQALDASDWIRAFYIFEELAERDPGDPEIKEFLTMSEEGARTVSFFIDESASAIGEIDADVLFSLPGKDGGRDVLKAARIRLFSDAAYAETVELLSFDDSGSLRSRVAAPFAKLSPFRVLIGSEDGAPSRTVSVTALLMLALDRHDQSKRWEPRWTGIARSAVPPPRAVLEVPYERIQLIARARKGVAALSLNDLISASELLGAFGFVRETFQAEFIRRLSEPFAFLSLAILSIAFGWRLRSLRGVGLPGLPMLILLPLMLHAGVQGFRFAVSVVSTASVVAFPFTSALLAVLAVQAVSLLLSLVFLAGQRG
;
A
#
# COMPACT_ATOMS: atom_id res chain seq x y z
N MET A 1 27.63 60.35 -18.75
CA MET A 1 27.92 58.98 -18.28
C MET A 1 27.42 58.84 -16.85
N ARG A 2 26.19 58.38 -16.67
CA ARG A 2 25.68 57.93 -15.38
C ARG A 2 25.18 56.52 -15.67
N ASP A 3 26.06 55.54 -15.48
CA ASP A 3 25.70 54.12 -15.53
C ASP A 3 24.71 53.85 -14.41
N SER A 4 23.44 54.12 -14.67
CA SER A 4 22.36 53.54 -13.89
C SER A 4 22.51 52.03 -14.06
N ARG A 5 22.96 51.36 -12.99
CA ARG A 5 23.01 49.89 -12.88
C ARG A 5 21.60 49.34 -13.06
N ILE A 6 21.18 49.17 -14.31
CA ILE A 6 19.88 48.61 -14.65
C ILE A 6 20.04 47.10 -14.59
N LEU A 7 19.18 46.43 -13.79
CA LEU A 7 19.17 44.97 -13.67
C LEU A 7 19.09 44.34 -15.07
N SER A 8 19.97 43.38 -15.34
CA SER A 8 19.83 42.50 -16.51
C SER A 8 18.53 41.70 -16.39
N ALA A 9 17.95 41.28 -17.53
CA ALA A 9 16.76 40.42 -17.55
C ALA A 9 16.81 39.22 -16.58
N PRO A 10 17.92 38.44 -16.49
CA PRO A 10 18.01 37.35 -15.52
C PRO A 10 18.03 37.84 -14.06
N ALA A 11 18.70 38.96 -13.76
CA ALA A 11 18.70 39.52 -12.41
C ALA A 11 17.30 40.00 -12.00
N ALA A 12 16.56 40.63 -12.93
CA ALA A 12 15.19 41.07 -12.69
C ALA A 12 14.27 39.87 -12.42
N LEU A 13 14.37 38.81 -13.24
CA LEU A 13 13.62 37.57 -13.03
C LEU A 13 13.90 36.97 -11.65
N PHE A 14 15.17 36.86 -11.27
CA PHE A 14 15.55 36.32 -9.95
C PHE A 14 14.97 37.16 -8.81
N ALA A 15 15.11 38.49 -8.88
CA ALA A 15 14.59 39.39 -7.84
C ALA A 15 13.07 39.28 -7.70
N TYR A 16 12.34 39.30 -8.82
CA TYR A 16 10.88 39.17 -8.84
C TYR A 16 10.40 37.82 -8.30
N CYS A 17 11.07 36.72 -8.69
CA CYS A 17 10.76 35.39 -8.18
C CYS A 17 11.04 35.27 -6.68
N ALA A 18 12.17 35.78 -6.19
CA ALA A 18 12.53 35.73 -4.77
C ALA A 18 11.58 36.57 -3.90
N VAL A 19 11.21 37.77 -4.36
CA VAL A 19 10.23 38.63 -3.68
C VAL A 19 8.86 37.96 -3.66
N THR A 20 8.41 37.38 -4.79
CA THR A 20 7.12 36.69 -4.83
C THR A 20 7.10 35.47 -3.92
N LEU A 21 8.14 34.65 -3.93
CA LEU A 21 8.24 33.48 -3.06
C LEU A 21 8.16 33.89 -1.58
N THR A 22 8.88 34.95 -1.21
CA THR A 22 8.85 35.50 0.16
C THR A 22 7.46 36.04 0.51
N ALA A 23 6.84 36.78 -0.41
CA ALA A 23 5.51 37.36 -0.22
C ALA A 23 4.42 36.28 -0.09
N VAL A 24 4.46 35.24 -0.92
CA VAL A 24 3.52 34.09 -0.84
C VAL A 24 3.72 33.32 0.45
N THR A 25 4.97 33.10 0.88
CA THR A 25 5.27 32.44 2.14
C THR A 25 4.75 33.24 3.33
N LEU A 26 5.01 34.55 3.36
CA LEU A 26 4.51 35.44 4.41
C LEU A 26 2.97 35.52 4.40
N TYR A 27 2.37 35.63 3.22
CA TYR A 27 0.91 35.63 3.07
C TYR A 27 0.29 34.35 3.63
N ARG A 28 0.87 33.18 3.36
CA ARG A 28 0.38 31.90 3.89
C ARG A 28 0.62 31.70 5.38
N LEU A 29 1.59 32.40 5.97
CA LEU A 29 1.76 32.42 7.43
C LEU A 29 0.68 33.26 8.13
N VAL A 30 0.23 34.36 7.52
CA VAL A 30 -0.78 35.26 8.08
C VAL A 30 -2.20 34.79 7.76
N VAL A 31 -2.41 34.35 6.52
CA VAL A 31 -3.68 33.85 5.97
C VAL A 31 -3.46 32.41 5.52
N PRO A 32 -3.51 31.44 6.44
CA PRO A 32 -3.26 30.03 6.11
C PRO A 32 -4.27 29.49 5.08
N GLY A 33 -5.46 30.09 4.99
CA GLY A 33 -6.53 29.62 4.11
C GLY A 33 -7.19 28.39 4.74
N GLU A 34 -6.99 27.23 4.13
CA GLU A 34 -7.42 25.96 4.72
C GLU A 34 -6.49 25.56 5.86
N ALA A 35 -7.07 25.30 7.05
CA ALA A 35 -6.34 24.77 8.19
C ALA A 35 -5.65 23.45 7.83
N SER A 36 -4.46 23.23 8.38
CA SER A 36 -3.77 21.95 8.20
C SER A 36 -4.66 20.83 8.75
N PRO A 37 -4.82 19.72 8.01
CA PRO A 37 -5.71 18.63 8.43
C PRO A 37 -5.27 18.02 9.77
N LEU A 38 -3.97 17.99 10.04
CA LEU A 38 -3.40 17.57 11.32
C LEU A 38 -2.19 18.45 11.69
N PRO A 39 -1.99 18.82 12.97
CA PRO A 39 -0.83 19.58 13.43
C PRO A 39 0.55 19.07 12.97
N PRO A 40 0.87 17.75 12.97
CA PRO A 40 2.16 17.25 12.45
C PRO A 40 2.41 17.59 10.98
N TYR A 41 1.35 17.77 10.19
CA TYR A 41 1.46 18.13 8.78
C TYR A 41 1.46 19.63 8.54
N ALA A 42 1.52 20.48 9.57
CA ALA A 42 1.45 21.93 9.41
C ALA A 42 2.54 22.48 8.47
N PHE A 43 3.79 22.03 8.65
CA PHE A 43 4.92 22.49 7.83
C PHE A 43 4.83 21.98 6.39
N SER A 44 4.55 20.69 6.21
CA SER A 44 4.43 20.08 4.87
C SER A 44 3.22 20.64 4.10
N TRP A 45 2.11 20.90 4.80
CA TRP A 45 0.94 21.57 4.25
C TRP A 45 1.24 23.00 3.79
N LEU A 46 1.97 23.75 4.60
CA LEU A 46 2.43 25.09 4.26
C LEU A 46 3.31 25.06 3.00
N LEU A 47 4.29 24.18 2.94
CA LEU A 47 5.22 24.06 1.81
C LEU A 47 4.48 23.71 0.51
N SER A 48 3.59 22.72 0.55
CA SER A 48 2.78 22.34 -0.62
C SER A 48 1.83 23.46 -1.06
N SER A 49 1.27 24.21 -0.11
CA SER A 49 0.40 25.36 -0.42
C SER A 49 1.18 26.52 -1.05
N VAL A 50 2.35 26.84 -0.51
CA VAL A 50 3.25 27.86 -1.07
C VAL A 50 3.70 27.47 -2.47
N ALA A 51 4.02 26.19 -2.70
CA ALA A 51 4.41 25.69 -4.02
C ALA A 51 3.28 25.87 -5.06
N VAL A 52 2.05 25.46 -4.73
CA VAL A 52 0.88 25.60 -5.62
C VAL A 52 0.65 27.07 -5.99
N ASP A 53 0.64 27.96 -4.99
CA ASP A 53 0.42 29.39 -5.23
C ASP A 53 1.56 30.02 -6.03
N PHE A 54 2.81 29.75 -5.67
CA PHE A 54 3.98 30.29 -6.37
C PHE A 54 3.97 29.89 -7.85
N ILE A 55 3.68 28.63 -8.17
CA ILE A 55 3.58 28.14 -9.55
C ILE A 55 2.43 28.85 -10.29
N SER A 56 1.33 29.15 -9.61
CA SER A 56 0.22 29.88 -10.21
C SER A 56 0.57 31.31 -10.60
N PHE A 57 1.41 31.99 -9.79
CA PHE A 57 1.87 33.36 -10.02
C PHE A 57 3.10 33.44 -10.93
N PHE A 58 3.87 32.36 -11.05
CA PHE A 58 5.15 32.34 -11.76
C PHE A 58 5.11 32.98 -13.17
N PRO A 59 4.14 32.65 -14.06
CA PRO A 59 4.10 33.27 -15.39
C PRO A 59 3.97 34.79 -15.34
N ALA A 60 3.08 35.29 -14.48
CA ALA A 60 2.81 36.72 -14.36
C ALA A 60 4.03 37.48 -13.82
N VAL A 61 4.73 36.88 -12.86
CA VAL A 61 5.96 37.42 -12.27
C VAL A 61 7.07 37.48 -13.30
N CYS A 62 7.26 36.42 -14.08
CA CYS A 62 8.25 36.41 -15.16
C CYS A 62 7.93 37.42 -16.26
N MET A 63 6.66 37.51 -16.68
CA MET A 63 6.22 38.51 -17.65
C MET A 63 6.48 39.92 -17.12
N ALA A 64 6.14 40.21 -15.86
CA ALA A 64 6.39 41.51 -15.22
C ALA A 64 7.90 41.84 -15.19
N ALA A 65 8.74 40.87 -14.82
CA ALA A 65 10.19 41.05 -14.78
C ALA A 65 10.78 41.33 -16.17
N LEU A 66 10.32 40.61 -17.20
CA LEU A 66 10.74 40.81 -18.58
C LEU A 66 10.29 42.18 -19.11
N THR A 67 9.06 42.59 -18.85
CA THR A 67 8.56 43.92 -19.21
C THR A 67 9.31 45.03 -18.47
N ALA A 68 9.56 44.87 -17.16
CA ALA A 68 10.29 45.85 -16.35
C ALA A 68 11.76 46.00 -16.79
N SER A 69 12.41 44.91 -17.23
CA SER A 69 13.79 44.94 -17.69
C SER A 69 14.03 45.89 -18.88
N PHE A 70 13.00 46.13 -19.69
CA PHE A 70 13.04 47.06 -20.82
C PHE A 70 12.30 48.37 -20.57
N GLY A 71 11.17 48.34 -19.86
CA GLY A 71 10.34 49.52 -19.60
C GLY A 71 11.09 50.63 -18.83
N TYR A 72 12.03 50.23 -17.96
CA TYR A 72 12.81 51.15 -17.13
C TYR A 72 14.09 51.66 -17.79
N ARG A 73 14.48 51.12 -18.95
CA ARG A 73 15.62 51.61 -19.72
C ARG A 73 15.21 52.91 -20.41
N ALA A 74 15.87 54.02 -20.05
CA ALA A 74 15.71 55.28 -20.77
C ALA A 74 16.13 55.07 -22.23
N ALA A 75 15.33 55.55 -23.17
CA ALA A 75 15.65 55.52 -24.60
C ALA A 75 16.83 56.46 -24.91
N SER A 76 18.07 56.03 -24.63
CA SER A 76 19.27 56.82 -24.94
C SER A 76 20.02 56.22 -26.14
N GLY A 77 19.89 56.88 -27.30
CA GLY A 77 20.68 56.57 -28.52
C GLY A 77 19.82 56.27 -29.75
N GLU A 78 20.39 56.57 -30.93
CA GLU A 78 19.74 56.49 -32.25
C GLU A 78 18.81 55.29 -32.39
N ILE A 79 17.58 55.62 -32.79
CA ILE A 79 16.48 54.71 -33.04
C ILE A 79 16.93 53.73 -34.15
N GLY A 80 17.46 52.58 -33.74
CA GLY A 80 17.95 51.58 -34.67
C GLY A 80 16.84 51.16 -35.63
N ARG A 81 17.15 51.16 -36.94
CA ARG A 81 16.30 50.57 -37.98
C ARG A 81 15.91 49.13 -37.58
N ARG A 82 14.76 48.67 -38.09
CA ARG A 82 14.30 47.26 -37.98
C ARG A 82 15.48 46.33 -38.31
N PHE A 83 15.71 45.31 -37.49
CA PHE A 83 16.82 44.35 -37.65
C PHE A 83 18.24 44.95 -37.65
N SER A 84 18.50 46.01 -36.88
CA SER A 84 19.89 46.42 -36.64
C SER A 84 20.65 45.36 -35.82
N PRO A 85 21.97 45.18 -36.03
CA PRO A 85 22.78 44.26 -35.23
C PRO A 85 22.69 44.54 -33.72
N ARG A 86 22.63 45.83 -33.34
CA ARG A 86 22.45 46.27 -31.94
C ARG A 86 21.09 45.86 -31.36
N PHE A 87 20.02 45.85 -32.17
CA PHE A 87 18.72 45.36 -31.74
C PHE A 87 18.80 43.85 -31.45
N LEU A 88 19.39 43.07 -32.36
CA LEU A 88 19.56 41.63 -32.16
C LEU A 88 20.40 41.32 -30.92
N GLU A 89 21.55 41.99 -30.74
CA GLU A 89 22.39 41.87 -29.54
C GLU A 89 21.63 42.22 -28.26
N SER A 90 20.77 43.25 -28.28
CA SER A 90 19.97 43.64 -27.11
C SER A 90 18.85 42.66 -26.77
N MET A 91 18.39 41.86 -27.75
CA MET A 91 17.26 40.94 -27.62
C MET A 91 17.67 39.49 -27.33
N THR A 92 18.93 39.10 -27.58
CA THR A 92 19.41 37.72 -27.34
C THR A 92 19.23 37.30 -25.89
N LEU A 93 19.75 38.09 -24.93
CA LEU A 93 19.72 37.74 -23.51
C LEU A 93 18.28 37.65 -22.97
N PRO A 94 17.35 38.56 -23.31
CA PRO A 94 15.97 38.49 -22.80
C PRO A 94 15.14 37.38 -23.45
N LEU A 95 15.35 37.09 -24.74
CA LEU A 95 14.75 35.92 -25.39
C LEU A 95 15.23 34.62 -24.76
N PHE A 96 16.54 34.49 -24.52
CA PHE A 96 17.10 33.34 -23.81
C PHE A 96 16.54 33.22 -22.39
N SER A 97 16.37 34.36 -21.69
CA SER A 97 15.78 34.40 -20.35
C SER A 97 14.31 33.97 -20.35
N ALA A 98 13.54 34.37 -21.37
CA ALA A 98 12.14 33.93 -21.54
C ALA A 98 12.05 32.43 -21.83
N LEU A 99 12.93 31.91 -22.69
CA LEU A 99 13.03 30.47 -22.96
C LEU A 99 13.40 29.69 -21.70
N ALA A 100 14.43 30.13 -20.97
CA ALA A 100 14.85 29.50 -19.72
C ALA A 100 13.73 29.53 -18.66
N ALA A 101 13.05 30.68 -18.50
CA ALA A 101 11.90 30.79 -17.61
C ALA A 101 10.77 29.83 -18.04
N SER A 102 10.53 29.65 -19.33
CA SER A 102 9.52 28.71 -19.84
C SER A 102 9.87 27.26 -19.55
N VAL A 103 11.15 26.89 -19.64
CA VAL A 103 11.62 25.53 -19.29
C VAL A 103 11.47 25.30 -17.80
N VAL A 104 11.88 26.26 -16.96
CA VAL A 104 11.70 26.18 -15.50
C VAL A 104 10.22 26.08 -15.15
N TYR A 105 9.36 26.89 -15.77
CA TYR A 105 7.92 26.82 -15.58
C TYR A 105 7.35 25.45 -16.00
N ALA A 106 7.80 24.88 -17.13
CA ALA A 106 7.39 23.54 -17.54
C ALA A 106 7.73 22.48 -16.48
N LEU A 107 8.95 22.51 -15.92
CA LEU A 107 9.35 21.59 -14.85
C LEU A 107 8.50 21.77 -13.59
N LEU A 108 8.30 23.01 -13.15
CA LEU A 108 7.47 23.32 -12.00
C LEU A 108 6.02 22.85 -12.20
N PHE A 109 5.43 23.16 -13.36
CA PHE A 109 4.04 22.88 -13.65
C PHE A 109 3.77 21.39 -13.94
N LEU A 110 4.69 20.68 -14.60
CA LEU A 110 4.49 19.28 -14.97
C LEU A 110 4.96 18.28 -13.91
N MET A 111 5.90 18.66 -13.03
CA MET A 111 6.43 17.76 -11.99
C MET A 111 6.06 18.21 -10.57
N VAL A 112 6.34 19.48 -10.22
CA VAL A 112 6.18 19.95 -8.84
C VAL A 112 4.69 20.15 -8.48
N LEU A 113 3.90 20.70 -9.40
CA LEU A 113 2.47 20.93 -9.17
C LEU A 113 1.67 19.64 -8.90
N PRO A 114 1.75 18.57 -9.73
CA PRO A 114 1.02 17.33 -9.44
C PRO A 114 1.51 16.69 -8.14
N TYR A 115 2.83 16.70 -7.85
CA TYR A 115 3.37 16.19 -6.60
C TYR A 115 2.82 16.94 -5.37
N ALA A 116 2.77 18.27 -5.41
CA ALA A 116 2.20 19.08 -4.33
C ALA A 116 0.70 18.79 -4.14
N ASN A 117 -0.04 18.53 -5.21
CA ASN A 117 -1.46 18.17 -5.13
C ASN A 117 -1.70 16.77 -4.54
N VAL A 118 -0.89 15.77 -4.92
CA VAL A 118 -0.93 14.42 -4.34
C VAL A 118 -0.64 14.51 -2.85
N SER A 119 0.46 15.17 -2.47
CA SER A 119 0.85 15.38 -1.07
C SER A 119 -0.26 16.02 -0.23
N ARG A 120 -0.96 17.03 -0.77
CA ARG A 120 -2.12 17.65 -0.10
C ARG A 120 -3.31 16.70 0.01
N SER A 121 -3.60 15.91 -1.04
CA SER A 121 -4.68 14.92 -1.01
C SER A 121 -4.43 13.88 0.07
N ASP A 122 -3.20 13.39 0.19
CA ASP A 122 -2.81 12.36 1.16
C ASP A 122 -2.92 12.88 2.60
N MET A 123 -2.45 14.11 2.85
CA MET A 123 -2.59 14.74 4.17
C MET A 123 -4.06 14.93 4.56
N ARG A 124 -4.93 15.30 3.60
CA ARG A 124 -6.38 15.41 3.86
C ARG A 124 -7.00 14.05 4.17
N ALA A 125 -6.66 13.02 3.40
CA ALA A 125 -7.14 11.66 3.62
C ALA A 125 -6.71 11.12 4.99
N ALA A 126 -5.44 11.32 5.36
CA ALA A 126 -4.91 10.94 6.67
C ALA A 126 -5.61 11.68 7.82
N GLY A 127 -5.87 12.98 7.67
CA GLY A 127 -6.61 13.77 8.66
C GLY A 127 -8.06 13.32 8.82
N ALA A 128 -8.78 13.11 7.72
CA ALA A 128 -10.15 12.60 7.75
C ALA A 128 -10.22 11.23 8.43
N LEU A 129 -9.30 10.32 8.09
CA LEU A 129 -9.19 9.00 8.70
C LEU A 129 -8.89 9.06 10.20
N PHE A 130 -8.04 10.01 10.62
CA PHE A 130 -7.73 10.21 12.04
C PHE A 130 -8.99 10.58 12.84
N TYR A 131 -9.74 11.59 12.38
CA TYR A 131 -10.94 12.03 13.09
C TYR A 131 -12.06 10.97 13.05
N GLU A 132 -12.20 10.25 11.94
CA GLU A 132 -13.16 9.15 11.84
C GLU A 132 -12.81 8.00 12.81
N ALA A 133 -11.54 7.57 12.84
CA ALA A 133 -11.09 6.50 13.73
C ALA A 133 -11.19 6.91 15.20
N LYS A 134 -10.82 8.15 15.54
CA LYS A 134 -10.98 8.72 16.89
C LYS A 134 -12.45 8.79 17.29
N GLY A 135 -13.33 9.21 16.39
CA GLY A 135 -14.78 9.25 16.61
C GLY A 135 -15.33 7.86 16.95
N LYS A 136 -15.04 6.87 16.10
CA LYS A 136 -15.43 5.47 16.33
C LYS A 136 -14.89 4.89 17.64
N ALA A 137 -13.60 5.14 17.94
CA ALA A 137 -13.01 4.70 19.20
C ALA A 137 -13.71 5.33 20.41
N THR A 138 -14.09 6.61 20.33
CA THR A 138 -14.81 7.30 21.41
C THR A 138 -16.22 6.73 21.61
N GLU A 139 -16.95 6.47 20.52
CA GLU A 139 -18.28 5.83 20.56
C GLU A 139 -18.21 4.43 21.16
N GLU A 140 -17.20 3.64 20.80
CA GLU A 140 -17.01 2.27 21.30
C GLU A 140 -16.56 2.23 22.76
N VAL A 141 -15.77 3.22 23.21
CA VAL A 141 -15.46 3.43 24.64
C VAL A 141 -16.75 3.71 25.43
N VAL A 142 -17.64 4.55 24.90
CA VAL A 142 -18.95 4.83 25.55
C VAL A 142 -19.86 3.60 25.55
N ALA A 143 -19.75 2.74 24.52
CA ALA A 143 -20.50 1.49 24.41
C ALA A 143 -19.87 0.31 25.17
N GLU A 144 -18.80 0.55 25.96
CA GLU A 144 -18.06 -0.46 26.73
C GLU A 144 -17.47 -1.62 25.87
N ARG A 145 -17.22 -1.36 24.57
CA ARG A 145 -16.61 -2.32 23.64
C ARG A 145 -15.11 -2.11 23.53
N TRP A 146 -14.39 -2.45 24.59
CA TRP A 146 -12.97 -2.13 24.77
C TRP A 146 -12.05 -2.71 23.67
N ASP A 147 -12.29 -3.94 23.21
CA ASP A 147 -11.48 -4.60 22.19
C ASP A 147 -11.64 -3.98 20.78
N ASP A 148 -12.84 -3.47 20.48
CA ASP A 148 -13.10 -2.75 19.21
C ASP A 148 -12.51 -1.33 19.30
N ALA A 149 -12.74 -0.66 20.43
CA ALA A 149 -12.21 0.67 20.70
C ALA A 149 -10.68 0.72 20.61
N ALA A 150 -9.99 -0.29 21.15
CA ALA A 150 -8.54 -0.42 21.07
C ALA A 150 -8.03 -0.53 19.62
N ARG A 151 -8.78 -1.22 18.74
CA ARG A 151 -8.43 -1.37 17.31
C ARG A 151 -8.58 -0.05 16.55
N HIS A 152 -9.68 0.66 16.76
CA HIS A 152 -9.87 1.98 16.15
C HIS A 152 -8.91 3.03 16.72
N PHE A 153 -8.63 2.99 18.03
CA PHE A 153 -7.64 3.82 18.67
C PHE A 153 -6.24 3.59 18.07
N ALA A 154 -5.80 2.34 17.94
CA ALA A 154 -4.50 1.99 17.34
C ALA A 154 -4.34 2.56 15.92
N THR A 155 -5.44 2.62 15.15
CA THR A 155 -5.44 3.25 13.82
C THR A 155 -5.19 4.75 13.90
N SER A 156 -5.86 5.45 14.80
CA SER A 156 -5.65 6.89 15.02
C SER A 156 -4.26 7.20 15.57
N ASP A 157 -3.74 6.34 16.47
CA ASP A 157 -2.45 6.49 17.11
C ASP A 157 -1.29 6.30 16.13
N ARG A 158 -1.44 5.40 15.16
CA ARG A 158 -0.47 5.20 14.09
C ARG A 158 -0.35 6.42 13.18
N ILE A 159 -1.44 7.15 12.94
CA ILE A 159 -1.44 8.35 12.07
C ILE A 159 -0.77 9.52 12.77
N TRP A 160 -1.11 9.76 14.05
CA TRP A 160 -0.48 10.80 14.86
C TRP A 160 -0.12 10.27 16.25
N PRO A 161 1.09 9.70 16.39
CA PRO A 161 1.57 9.18 17.67
C PRO A 161 1.67 10.28 18.72
N ASN A 162 1.25 9.99 19.94
CA ASN A 162 1.33 10.89 21.10
C ASN A 162 0.59 12.23 20.91
N SER A 163 -0.52 12.22 20.17
CA SER A 163 -1.35 13.42 20.05
C SER A 163 -1.99 13.78 21.39
N ARG A 164 -1.98 15.07 21.75
CA ARG A 164 -2.68 15.57 22.95
C ARG A 164 -4.16 15.21 22.94
N GLU A 165 -4.72 15.13 21.73
CA GLU A 165 -6.09 14.75 21.46
C GLU A 165 -6.42 13.28 21.75
N ASN A 166 -5.43 12.39 21.67
CA ASN A 166 -5.59 10.96 21.96
C ASN A 166 -5.09 10.57 23.36
N GLN A 167 -4.46 11.49 24.12
CA GLN A 167 -3.95 11.19 25.47
C GLN A 167 -5.08 10.70 26.40
N GLU A 168 -6.21 11.39 26.45
CA GLU A 168 -7.34 11.00 27.31
C GLU A 168 -7.94 9.63 26.91
N LEU A 169 -8.03 9.36 25.60
CA LEU A 169 -8.48 8.07 25.09
C LEU A 169 -7.46 6.95 25.39
N ARG A 170 -6.17 7.26 25.29
CA ARG A 170 -5.08 6.33 25.59
C ARG A 170 -5.12 5.92 27.06
N ASP A 171 -5.15 6.90 27.96
CA ASP A 171 -5.14 6.68 29.40
C ASP A 171 -6.35 5.84 29.84
N ARG A 172 -7.54 6.13 29.28
CA ARG A 172 -8.76 5.35 29.55
C ARG A 172 -8.67 3.91 29.05
N LEU A 173 -8.19 3.70 27.82
CA LEU A 173 -8.05 2.36 27.25
C LEU A 173 -6.98 1.55 27.98
N GLU A 174 -5.88 2.15 28.39
CA GLU A 174 -4.81 1.49 29.13
C GLU A 174 -5.29 1.00 30.50
N VAL A 175 -6.02 1.84 31.25
CA VAL A 175 -6.61 1.45 32.53
C VAL A 175 -7.56 0.27 32.35
N GLU A 176 -8.54 0.34 31.44
CA GLU A 176 -9.54 -0.72 31.33
C GLU A 176 -9.02 -2.02 30.71
N LEU A 177 -8.10 -1.94 29.75
CA LEU A 177 -7.44 -3.15 29.23
C LEU A 177 -6.55 -3.81 30.28
N SER A 178 -5.92 -3.03 31.16
CA SER A 178 -5.14 -3.58 32.28
C SER A 178 -6.04 -4.29 33.30
N MET A 179 -7.19 -3.69 33.65
CA MET A 179 -8.20 -4.30 34.52
C MET A 179 -8.73 -5.60 33.92
N ALA A 180 -9.11 -5.60 32.64
CA ALA A 180 -9.59 -6.78 31.93
C ALA A 180 -8.54 -7.90 31.77
N ARG A 181 -7.24 -7.56 31.76
CA ARG A 181 -6.13 -8.53 31.76
C ARG A 181 -5.92 -9.14 33.14
N SER A 182 -5.93 -8.32 34.18
CA SER A 182 -5.80 -8.79 35.57
C SER A 182 -6.97 -9.67 36.02
N GLU A 183 -8.15 -9.49 35.43
CA GLU A 183 -9.32 -10.34 35.71
C GLU A 183 -9.28 -11.70 34.97
N LYS A 184 -8.49 -11.82 33.90
CA LYS A 184 -8.34 -13.03 33.08
C LYS A 184 -7.15 -13.91 33.44
N GLU A 185 -6.19 -13.42 34.22
CA GLU A 185 -5.10 -14.26 34.75
C GLU A 185 -5.58 -15.03 35.99
N PRO A 186 -5.72 -16.38 35.93
CA PRO A 186 -5.87 -17.14 37.15
C PRO A 186 -4.57 -17.02 37.97
N ALA A 187 -4.71 -16.44 39.16
CA ALA A 187 -3.67 -16.37 40.16
C ALA A 187 -3.33 -17.78 40.67
N ASP A 188 -2.44 -18.50 39.97
CA ASP A 188 -1.66 -19.62 40.54
C ASP A 188 -0.60 -20.13 39.54
N ILE A 189 0.63 -19.60 39.62
CA ILE A 189 1.84 -20.33 39.20
C ILE A 189 2.95 -20.05 40.22
N PRO A 190 3.31 -21.01 41.09
CA PRO A 190 4.55 -20.94 41.87
C PRO A 190 5.76 -21.28 40.98
N PRO A 191 6.91 -20.62 41.15
CA PRO A 191 8.08 -20.85 40.33
C PRO A 191 8.86 -22.12 40.72
N GLY A 192 9.11 -22.97 39.72
CA GLY A 192 10.40 -23.64 39.49
C GLY A 192 10.88 -24.69 40.49
N GLY A 193 10.45 -25.94 40.30
CA GLY A 193 11.13 -27.13 40.85
C GLY A 193 11.96 -27.85 39.79
N LYS A 194 13.29 -27.80 39.91
CA LYS A 194 14.25 -28.54 39.07
C LYS A 194 14.11 -30.04 39.31
N LEU A 195 14.00 -30.85 38.26
CA LEU A 195 14.23 -32.30 38.30
C LEU A 195 15.27 -32.66 37.23
N GLY A 196 16.40 -33.18 37.72
CA GLY A 196 17.52 -33.64 36.92
C GLY A 196 17.19 -34.94 36.18
N ARG A 197 17.74 -35.03 34.98
CA ARG A 197 17.99 -36.28 34.26
C ARG A 197 19.02 -37.11 35.02
N GLU A 198 18.83 -38.42 35.05
CA GLU A 198 19.93 -39.34 34.81
C GLU A 198 19.42 -40.59 34.06
N SER A 199 19.99 -40.76 32.88
CA SER A 199 19.87 -41.92 32.00
C SER A 199 20.95 -42.92 32.41
N GLY A 200 20.64 -44.21 32.44
CA GLY A 200 21.56 -45.22 32.99
C GLY A 200 21.38 -46.62 32.42
N ALA A 201 21.83 -46.79 31.18
CA ALA A 201 22.55 -47.95 30.63
C ALA A 201 21.99 -49.38 30.82
N ALA A 202 21.63 -49.96 29.68
CA ALA A 202 21.55 -51.39 29.44
C ALA A 202 22.87 -52.12 29.73
N SER A 203 22.80 -53.36 30.22
CA SER A 203 23.87 -54.35 30.06
C SER A 203 23.34 -55.78 29.97
N LEU A 204 23.51 -56.32 28.76
CA LEU A 204 24.22 -57.56 28.45
C LEU A 204 23.75 -58.88 29.12
N VAL A 205 23.06 -59.66 28.30
CA VAL A 205 22.91 -61.12 28.42
C VAL A 205 24.27 -61.82 28.22
N PRO A 206 24.57 -62.87 29.00
CA PRO A 206 25.41 -63.99 28.55
C PRO A 206 24.64 -65.33 28.49
N PRO A 207 25.10 -66.30 27.68
CA PRO A 207 24.31 -67.46 27.25
C PRO A 207 24.50 -68.75 28.11
N ILE A 208 23.35 -69.43 28.33
CA ILE A 208 23.00 -70.88 28.33
C ILE A 208 23.94 -71.93 28.98
N GLY A 209 23.37 -72.81 29.83
CA GLY A 209 23.95 -74.15 30.11
C GLY A 209 23.11 -75.10 30.99
N GLY A 210 22.85 -76.31 30.47
CA GLY A 210 22.47 -77.54 31.22
C GLY A 210 20.98 -77.95 31.21
N PRO A 211 20.65 -79.26 31.30
CA PRO A 211 19.28 -79.74 31.42
C PRO A 211 18.71 -79.24 32.75
N VAL A 212 17.78 -78.30 32.68
CA VAL A 212 17.22 -77.65 33.87
C VAL A 212 16.07 -78.51 34.38
N ASP A 213 16.21 -79.07 35.58
CA ASP A 213 15.09 -79.68 36.30
C ASP A 213 14.11 -78.57 36.78
N ALA A 214 12.84 -78.91 36.98
CA ALA A 214 11.79 -77.94 37.29
C ALA A 214 12.12 -77.09 38.53
N VAL A 215 12.78 -77.67 39.53
CA VAL A 215 13.21 -76.99 40.77
C VAL A 215 14.30 -75.95 40.50
N THR A 216 15.28 -76.28 39.65
CA THR A 216 16.38 -75.38 39.28
C THR A 216 15.88 -74.22 38.41
N ALA A 217 14.86 -74.46 37.59
CA ALA A 217 14.21 -73.42 36.80
C ALA A 217 13.42 -72.42 37.68
N ILE A 218 12.77 -72.89 38.75
CA ILE A 218 12.08 -72.03 39.73
C ILE A 218 13.07 -71.14 40.48
N ALA A 219 14.16 -71.71 40.99
CA ALA A 219 15.17 -70.95 41.72
C ALA A 219 15.81 -69.85 40.85
N ARG A 220 16.09 -70.15 39.57
CA ARG A 220 16.59 -69.16 38.61
C ARG A 220 15.53 -68.11 38.25
N ALA A 221 14.25 -68.49 38.19
CA ALA A 221 13.16 -67.54 37.95
C ALA A 221 12.96 -66.57 39.12
N GLU A 222 13.07 -67.03 40.36
CA GLU A 222 13.01 -66.17 41.56
C GLU A 222 14.21 -65.22 41.63
N ALA A 223 15.42 -65.71 41.37
CA ALA A 223 16.62 -64.87 41.30
C ALA A 223 16.49 -63.78 40.22
N ALA A 224 16.04 -64.12 39.02
CA ALA A 224 15.83 -63.14 37.94
C ALA A 224 14.76 -62.09 38.31
N LEU A 225 13.75 -62.45 39.10
CA LEU A 225 12.72 -61.51 39.57
C LEU A 225 13.26 -60.56 40.66
N GLN A 226 14.12 -61.07 41.55
CA GLN A 226 14.81 -60.29 42.57
C GLN A 226 15.85 -59.33 41.96
N ASP A 227 16.53 -59.75 40.91
CA ASP A 227 17.49 -58.95 40.13
C ASP A 227 16.83 -57.86 39.25
N GLY A 228 15.50 -57.71 39.31
CA GLY A 228 14.79 -56.69 38.52
C GLY A 228 14.67 -57.01 37.03
N ARG A 229 14.80 -58.28 36.62
CA ARG A 229 14.67 -58.75 35.24
C ARG A 229 13.37 -59.55 35.04
N PRO A 230 12.20 -58.89 35.01
CA PRO A 230 10.91 -59.57 35.06
C PRO A 230 10.60 -60.41 33.80
N PHE A 231 11.16 -60.05 32.63
CA PHE A 231 10.99 -60.84 31.39
C PHE A 231 11.71 -62.20 31.45
N ASP A 232 12.95 -62.23 31.95
CA ASP A 232 13.72 -63.47 32.12
C ASP A 232 13.08 -64.36 33.18
N ALA A 233 12.59 -63.77 34.27
CA ALA A 233 11.86 -64.46 35.33
C ALA A 233 10.58 -65.13 34.81
N HIS A 234 9.79 -64.44 33.98
CA HIS A 234 8.58 -65.02 33.39
C HIS A 234 8.89 -66.20 32.45
N ARG A 235 9.91 -66.08 31.61
CA ARG A 235 10.33 -67.15 30.69
C ARG A 235 10.80 -68.39 31.45
N LEU A 236 11.64 -68.22 32.48
CA LEU A 236 12.15 -69.34 33.30
C LEU A 236 11.04 -70.01 34.13
N ALA A 237 10.11 -69.23 34.68
CA ALA A 237 8.96 -69.74 35.42
C ALA A 237 7.99 -70.54 34.52
N THR A 238 7.85 -70.14 33.25
CA THR A 238 7.05 -70.86 32.24
C THR A 238 7.72 -72.18 31.85
N ILE A 239 9.05 -72.20 31.74
CA ILE A 239 9.81 -73.43 31.51
C ILE A 239 9.67 -74.38 32.71
N ALA A 240 9.79 -73.85 33.94
CA ALA A 240 9.57 -74.63 35.17
C ALA A 240 8.17 -75.27 35.23
N GLN A 241 7.13 -74.52 34.87
CA GLN A 241 5.76 -75.03 34.85
C GLN A 241 5.55 -76.16 33.84
N ARG A 242 6.23 -76.09 32.68
CA ARG A 242 6.15 -77.14 31.65
C ARG A 242 6.89 -78.41 32.02
N LEU A 243 7.94 -78.29 32.85
CA LEU A 243 8.76 -79.41 33.31
C LEU A 243 8.21 -80.06 34.59
N ALA A 244 7.40 -79.33 35.38
CA ALA A 244 6.78 -79.82 36.60
C ALA A 244 5.57 -80.75 36.31
N ARG A 245 5.31 -81.70 37.22
CA ARG A 245 4.13 -82.58 37.11
C ARG A 245 2.84 -81.77 37.37
N PRO A 246 1.76 -81.98 36.60
CA PRO A 246 0.49 -81.29 36.82
C PRO A 246 -0.01 -81.47 38.27
N GLY A 247 -0.26 -80.37 38.97
CA GLY A 247 -0.71 -80.37 40.36
C GLY A 247 0.40 -80.45 41.42
N SER A 248 1.68 -80.45 41.03
CA SER A 248 2.78 -80.44 41.99
C SER A 248 3.04 -79.04 42.59
N PRO A 249 3.67 -78.94 43.77
CA PRO A 249 4.05 -77.67 44.40
C PRO A 249 4.91 -76.78 43.48
N GLU A 250 5.74 -77.40 42.65
CA GLU A 250 6.63 -76.73 41.68
C GLU A 250 5.83 -76.08 40.54
N ALA A 251 4.77 -76.75 40.05
CA ALA A 251 3.87 -76.17 39.04
C ALA A 251 3.11 -74.94 39.60
N ALA A 252 2.72 -74.99 40.87
CA ALA A 252 2.08 -73.87 41.55
C ALA A 252 3.04 -72.70 41.80
N ALA A 253 4.28 -72.98 42.21
CA ALA A 253 5.32 -71.98 42.38
C ALA A 253 5.69 -71.31 41.05
N GLY A 254 5.89 -72.09 39.98
CA GLY A 254 6.14 -71.56 38.63
C GLY A 254 5.00 -70.66 38.14
N LYS A 255 3.74 -71.08 38.33
CA LYS A 255 2.57 -70.24 37.98
C LYS A 255 2.53 -68.94 38.77
N ARG A 256 2.80 -68.98 40.08
CA ARG A 256 2.83 -67.79 40.95
C ARG A 256 3.89 -66.79 40.50
N ILE A 257 5.12 -67.26 40.24
CA ILE A 257 6.24 -66.41 39.79
C ILE A 257 5.94 -65.83 38.41
N ALA A 258 5.40 -66.63 37.48
CA ALA A 258 5.03 -66.14 36.14
C ALA A 258 3.99 -65.01 36.20
N SER A 259 3.00 -65.10 37.10
CA SER A 259 1.99 -64.05 37.31
C SER A 259 2.57 -62.80 38.00
N LEU A 260 3.44 -62.96 39.01
CA LEU A 260 4.13 -61.84 39.67
C LEU A 260 5.05 -61.09 38.71
N SER A 261 5.80 -61.81 37.88
CA SER A 261 6.64 -61.23 36.83
C SER A 261 5.80 -60.46 35.81
N TRP A 262 4.63 -61.00 35.41
CA TRP A 262 3.74 -60.35 34.45
C TRP A 262 3.10 -59.07 35.01
N ASN A 263 2.72 -59.06 36.28
CA ASN A 263 2.21 -57.86 36.95
C ASN A 263 3.29 -56.76 37.04
N ARG A 264 4.57 -57.14 37.16
CA ARG A 264 5.69 -56.19 37.21
C ARG A 264 6.11 -55.67 35.82
N VAL A 265 5.87 -56.44 34.76
CA VAL A 265 5.95 -55.96 33.36
C VAL A 265 4.81 -54.99 33.05
N ALA A 266 3.58 -55.30 33.47
CA ALA A 266 2.42 -54.44 33.26
C ALA A 266 2.51 -53.10 34.01
N SER A 267 3.31 -53.00 35.08
CA SER A 267 3.58 -51.74 35.80
C SER A 267 4.65 -50.85 35.17
N LEU A 268 5.27 -51.27 34.05
CA LEU A 268 6.17 -50.45 33.24
C LEU A 268 5.36 -49.84 32.08
N GLU A 269 4.57 -48.80 32.35
CA GLU A 269 3.96 -47.97 31.30
C GLU A 269 5.03 -47.35 30.39
N PRO A 270 4.75 -47.14 29.09
CA PRO A 270 5.71 -46.51 28.18
C PRO A 270 6.10 -45.12 28.68
N GLU A 271 7.39 -44.84 28.62
CA GLU A 271 8.05 -43.64 29.16
C GLU A 271 7.36 -42.39 28.60
N ALA A 272 7.13 -41.36 29.43
CA ALA A 272 6.43 -40.14 28.98
C ALA A 272 7.04 -39.51 27.72
N ALA A 273 8.34 -39.76 27.48
CA ALA A 273 9.07 -39.39 26.27
C ALA A 273 8.60 -40.16 25.01
N GLU A 274 8.28 -41.45 25.11
CA GLU A 274 7.76 -42.24 23.98
C GLU A 274 6.32 -41.84 23.63
N LYS A 275 5.49 -41.55 24.64
CA LYS A 275 4.13 -41.02 24.42
C LYS A 275 4.18 -39.63 23.75
N ALA A 276 5.10 -38.77 24.15
CA ALA A 276 5.31 -37.45 23.54
C ALA A 276 5.85 -37.54 22.10
N ALA A 277 6.85 -38.40 21.86
CA ALA A 277 7.39 -38.64 20.51
C ALA A 277 6.33 -39.22 19.56
N PHE A 278 5.47 -40.12 20.05
CA PHE A 278 4.37 -40.66 19.28
C PHE A 278 3.30 -39.60 18.96
N ALA A 279 2.98 -38.71 19.89
CA ALA A 279 2.05 -37.60 19.66
C ALA A 279 2.58 -36.65 18.58
N VAL A 280 3.88 -36.31 18.63
CA VAL A 280 4.55 -35.50 17.59
C VAL A 280 4.50 -36.20 16.23
N TYR A 281 4.80 -37.50 16.17
CA TYR A 281 4.73 -38.28 14.93
C TYR A 281 3.31 -38.32 14.33
N GLN A 282 2.28 -38.54 15.16
CA GLN A 282 0.89 -38.52 14.68
C GLN A 282 0.50 -37.15 14.15
N ARG A 283 0.89 -36.09 14.85
CA ARG A 283 0.58 -34.73 14.44
C ARG A 283 1.31 -34.33 13.15
N LYS A 284 2.58 -34.74 12.99
CA LYS A 284 3.32 -34.62 11.72
C LYS A 284 2.55 -35.32 10.60
N LYS A 285 2.16 -36.58 10.80
CA LYS A 285 1.38 -37.36 9.83
C LYS A 285 0.08 -36.66 9.41
N GLU A 286 -0.65 -36.08 10.35
CA GLU A 286 -1.83 -35.26 10.05
C GLU A 286 -1.49 -34.03 9.20
N GLY A 287 -0.38 -33.37 9.49
CA GLY A 287 0.14 -32.25 8.70
C GLY A 287 0.46 -32.66 7.25
N TYR A 288 1.12 -33.80 7.05
CA TYR A 288 1.36 -34.34 5.70
C TYR A 288 0.07 -34.67 4.96
N GLN A 289 -0.89 -35.30 5.63
CA GLN A 289 -2.18 -35.61 5.03
C GLN A 289 -2.92 -34.34 4.59
N ALA A 290 -2.79 -33.25 5.36
CA ALA A 290 -3.34 -31.95 4.98
C ALA A 290 -2.61 -31.34 3.77
N LEU A 291 -1.28 -31.46 3.69
CA LEU A 291 -0.50 -31.04 2.51
C LEU A 291 -0.87 -31.82 1.26
N ASP A 292 -0.96 -33.15 1.35
CA ASP A 292 -1.36 -34.03 0.25
C ASP A 292 -2.78 -33.72 -0.24
N ALA A 293 -3.67 -33.38 0.70
CA ALA A 293 -5.04 -32.94 0.40
C ALA A 293 -5.11 -31.50 -0.14
N SER A 294 -3.99 -30.79 -0.29
CA SER A 294 -3.93 -29.36 -0.64
C SER A 294 -4.70 -28.43 0.32
N ASP A 295 -4.91 -28.86 1.56
CA ASP A 295 -5.46 -28.05 2.65
C ASP A 295 -4.33 -27.28 3.34
N TRP A 296 -3.80 -26.30 2.62
CA TRP A 296 -2.62 -25.52 3.01
C TRP A 296 -2.81 -24.80 4.36
N ILE A 297 -4.02 -24.32 4.63
CA ILE A 297 -4.34 -23.58 5.87
C ILE A 297 -4.26 -24.52 7.06
N ARG A 298 -4.87 -25.71 6.97
CA ARG A 298 -4.79 -26.70 8.03
C ARG A 298 -3.35 -27.19 8.24
N ALA A 299 -2.64 -27.46 7.15
CA ALA A 299 -1.23 -27.85 7.23
C ALA A 299 -0.39 -26.78 7.94
N PHE A 300 -0.58 -25.50 7.59
CA PHE A 300 0.15 -24.38 8.18
C PHE A 300 0.04 -24.34 9.71
N TYR A 301 -1.19 -24.35 10.25
CA TYR A 301 -1.38 -24.32 11.71
C TYR A 301 -0.84 -25.58 12.40
N ILE A 302 -0.89 -26.75 11.75
CA ILE A 302 -0.29 -27.98 12.29
C ILE A 302 1.23 -27.85 12.42
N PHE A 303 1.89 -27.37 11.37
CA PHE A 303 3.35 -27.22 11.36
C PHE A 303 3.82 -26.02 12.20
N GLU A 304 3.00 -24.98 12.36
CA GLU A 304 3.27 -23.87 13.30
C GLU A 304 3.27 -24.40 14.75
N GLU A 305 2.21 -25.11 15.15
CA GLU A 305 2.10 -25.75 16.48
C GLU A 305 3.29 -26.69 16.75
N LEU A 306 3.72 -27.43 15.73
CA LEU A 306 4.86 -28.33 15.81
C LEU A 306 6.19 -27.58 15.90
N ALA A 307 6.36 -26.47 15.17
CA ALA A 307 7.56 -25.66 15.19
C ALA A 307 7.76 -24.92 16.52
N GLU A 308 6.68 -24.54 17.20
CA GLU A 308 6.74 -23.99 18.56
C GLU A 308 7.20 -25.04 19.58
N ARG A 309 6.78 -26.30 19.40
CA ARG A 309 7.10 -27.41 20.30
C ARG A 309 8.48 -28.02 20.06
N ASP A 310 8.91 -28.12 18.80
CA ASP A 310 10.21 -28.65 18.41
C ASP A 310 10.89 -27.78 17.34
N PRO A 311 11.51 -26.64 17.72
CA PRO A 311 12.11 -25.69 16.78
C PRO A 311 13.37 -26.23 16.08
N GLY A 312 13.93 -27.34 16.57
CA GLY A 312 15.20 -27.91 16.11
C GLY A 312 15.05 -28.85 14.91
N ASP A 313 13.83 -29.24 14.56
CA ASP A 313 13.57 -30.19 13.50
C ASP A 313 13.57 -29.51 12.11
N PRO A 314 14.51 -29.86 11.21
CA PRO A 314 14.58 -29.25 9.87
C PRO A 314 13.38 -29.60 8.99
N GLU A 315 12.76 -30.76 9.21
CA GLU A 315 11.63 -31.26 8.43
C GLU A 315 10.36 -30.43 8.70
N ILE A 316 10.09 -30.14 9.98
CA ILE A 316 8.97 -29.30 10.40
C ILE A 316 9.10 -27.90 9.79
N LYS A 317 10.34 -27.38 9.72
CA LYS A 317 10.63 -26.05 9.17
C LYS A 317 10.40 -25.96 7.67
N GLU A 318 10.76 -27.01 6.93
CA GLU A 318 10.50 -27.12 5.49
C GLU A 318 8.99 -27.18 5.21
N PHE A 319 8.26 -28.04 5.93
CA PHE A 319 6.80 -28.16 5.75
C PHE A 319 6.03 -26.93 6.23
N LEU A 320 6.49 -26.24 7.26
CA LEU A 320 5.94 -24.95 7.66
C LEU A 320 6.10 -23.91 6.54
N THR A 321 7.28 -23.84 5.92
CA THR A 321 7.53 -22.91 4.80
C THR A 321 6.63 -23.23 3.60
N MET A 322 6.55 -24.52 3.23
CA MET A 322 5.73 -24.97 2.10
C MET A 322 4.23 -24.73 2.34
N SER A 323 3.75 -25.02 3.54
CA SER A 323 2.35 -24.76 3.92
C SER A 323 2.04 -23.26 4.02
N GLU A 324 2.97 -22.42 4.48
CA GLU A 324 2.81 -20.97 4.49
C GLU A 324 2.71 -20.40 3.06
N GLU A 325 3.61 -20.82 2.15
CA GLU A 325 3.56 -20.43 0.74
C GLU A 325 2.24 -20.86 0.10
N GLY A 326 1.80 -22.10 0.34
CA GLY A 326 0.51 -22.61 -0.11
C GLY A 326 -0.66 -21.81 0.46
N ALA A 327 -0.66 -21.50 1.76
CA ALA A 327 -1.70 -20.74 2.42
C ALA A 327 -1.80 -19.30 1.86
N ARG A 328 -0.68 -18.67 1.51
CA ARG A 328 -0.62 -17.34 0.87
C ARG A 328 -1.23 -17.31 -0.55
N THR A 329 -1.41 -18.46 -1.20
CA THR A 329 -2.09 -18.52 -2.52
C THR A 329 -3.61 -18.46 -2.43
N VAL A 330 -4.18 -18.82 -1.28
CA VAL A 330 -5.63 -18.90 -1.03
C VAL A 330 -6.11 -17.89 0.01
N SER A 331 -5.22 -17.38 0.85
CA SER A 331 -5.51 -16.48 1.97
C SER A 331 -4.38 -15.47 2.18
N PHE A 332 -4.57 -14.54 3.10
CA PHE A 332 -3.52 -13.64 3.56
C PHE A 332 -3.59 -13.46 5.08
N PHE A 333 -2.47 -13.11 5.70
CA PHE A 333 -2.43 -12.85 7.13
C PHE A 333 -2.79 -11.40 7.44
N ILE A 334 -3.58 -11.19 8.50
CA ILE A 334 -4.12 -9.86 8.84
C ILE A 334 -3.05 -8.87 9.32
N ASP A 335 -1.97 -9.39 9.92
CA ASP A 335 -0.79 -8.64 10.37
C ASP A 335 -0.04 -7.95 9.22
N GLU A 336 -0.10 -8.52 8.01
CA GLU A 336 0.43 -7.91 6.78
C GLU A 336 -0.22 -6.55 6.52
N SER A 337 -1.52 -6.42 6.77
CA SER A 337 -2.24 -5.16 6.56
C SER A 337 -1.89 -4.10 7.61
N ALA A 338 -1.62 -4.51 8.84
CA ALA A 338 -1.31 -3.64 9.98
C ALA A 338 0.12 -3.09 9.91
N SER A 339 1.07 -3.90 9.44
CA SER A 339 2.48 -3.55 9.30
C SER A 339 2.75 -2.69 8.06
N ALA A 340 1.85 -2.69 7.08
CA ALA A 340 2.07 -2.04 5.81
C ALA A 340 1.69 -0.54 5.83
N ILE A 341 2.66 0.31 5.47
CA ILE A 341 2.53 1.77 5.28
C ILE A 341 2.26 2.02 3.79
N GLY A 342 1.01 2.27 3.41
CA GLY A 342 0.59 2.48 2.03
C GLY A 342 -0.33 3.68 1.88
N GLU A 343 -0.59 4.08 0.64
CA GLU A 343 -1.51 5.16 0.29
C GLU A 343 -2.94 4.74 0.66
N ILE A 344 -3.59 5.46 1.59
CA ILE A 344 -4.92 5.11 2.09
C ILE A 344 -5.98 5.89 1.33
N ASP A 345 -6.87 5.17 0.65
CA ASP A 345 -8.09 5.70 0.06
C ASP A 345 -9.31 5.19 0.83
N ALA A 346 -10.20 6.12 1.20
CA ALA A 346 -11.48 5.81 1.83
C ALA A 346 -12.62 5.76 0.79
N ASP A 347 -13.68 5.01 1.12
CA ASP A 347 -14.92 4.83 0.36
C ASP A 347 -14.70 4.62 -1.14
N VAL A 348 -14.07 3.50 -1.46
CA VAL A 348 -13.66 3.16 -2.81
C VAL A 348 -14.78 2.43 -3.54
N LEU A 349 -15.07 2.90 -4.76
CA LEU A 349 -16.01 2.26 -5.67
C LEU A 349 -15.36 2.16 -7.05
N PHE A 350 -15.17 0.94 -7.53
CA PHE A 350 -14.63 0.66 -8.84
C PHE A 350 -15.68 -0.05 -9.69
N SER A 351 -16.00 0.50 -10.86
CA SER A 351 -16.76 -0.22 -11.89
C SER A 351 -15.77 -0.87 -12.83
N LEU A 352 -15.72 -2.20 -12.83
CA LEU A 352 -14.85 -3.03 -13.64
C LEU A 352 -15.67 -3.71 -14.74
N PRO A 353 -15.10 -3.92 -15.93
CA PRO A 353 -15.72 -4.81 -16.91
C PRO A 353 -15.76 -6.23 -16.34
N GLY A 354 -16.94 -6.84 -16.34
CA GLY A 354 -17.16 -8.21 -15.87
C GLY A 354 -17.06 -9.23 -17.00
N LYS A 355 -17.15 -10.51 -16.65
CA LYS A 355 -17.21 -11.61 -17.62
C LYS A 355 -18.48 -11.52 -18.48
N ASP A 356 -18.38 -12.01 -19.72
CA ASP A 356 -19.49 -12.16 -20.66
C ASP A 356 -20.14 -10.86 -21.17
N GLY A 357 -19.58 -9.68 -20.86
CA GLY A 357 -20.16 -8.37 -21.22
C GLY A 357 -20.78 -7.62 -20.04
N GLY A 358 -20.85 -8.27 -18.87
CA GLY A 358 -21.40 -7.73 -17.65
C GLY A 358 -20.52 -6.68 -16.98
N ARG A 359 -20.91 -6.25 -15.77
CA ARG A 359 -20.11 -5.33 -14.96
C ARG A 359 -19.90 -5.86 -13.55
N ASP A 360 -18.68 -5.75 -13.08
CA ASP A 360 -18.33 -5.98 -11.69
C ASP A 360 -18.18 -4.64 -10.98
N VAL A 361 -18.79 -4.49 -9.80
CA VAL A 361 -18.67 -3.31 -8.97
C VAL A 361 -17.97 -3.73 -7.68
N LEU A 362 -16.73 -3.27 -7.51
CA LEU A 362 -15.94 -3.48 -6.31
C LEU A 362 -16.06 -2.24 -5.41
N LYS A 363 -16.68 -2.43 -4.26
CA LYS A 363 -16.78 -1.42 -3.20
C LYS A 363 -15.87 -1.82 -2.05
N ALA A 364 -15.14 -0.86 -1.48
CA ALA A 364 -14.36 -1.06 -0.26
C ALA A 364 -14.49 0.17 0.62
N ALA A 365 -14.69 0.00 1.93
CA ALA A 365 -14.71 1.13 2.85
C ALA A 365 -13.33 1.79 2.94
N ARG A 366 -12.26 0.98 2.91
CA ARG A 366 -10.87 1.47 2.89
C ARG A 366 -10.04 0.58 1.98
N ILE A 367 -9.10 1.17 1.25
CA ILE A 367 -8.08 0.45 0.51
C ILE A 367 -6.73 1.10 0.75
N ARG A 368 -5.70 0.28 0.97
CA ARG A 368 -4.31 0.69 1.10
C ARG A 368 -3.58 0.17 -0.12
N LEU A 369 -3.13 1.05 -1.00
CA LEU A 369 -2.42 0.67 -2.22
C LEU A 369 -0.90 0.62 -1.99
N PHE A 370 -0.29 -0.44 -2.50
CA PHE A 370 1.16 -0.62 -2.59
C PHE A 370 1.55 -0.89 -4.04
N SER A 371 2.86 -0.87 -4.32
CA SER A 371 3.40 -1.18 -5.64
C SER A 371 3.07 -2.59 -6.11
N ASP A 372 2.95 -3.54 -5.18
CA ASP A 372 2.86 -4.99 -5.42
C ASP A 372 1.54 -5.62 -4.93
N ALA A 373 0.83 -5.00 -3.98
CA ALA A 373 -0.48 -5.46 -3.52
C ALA A 373 -1.33 -4.31 -3.00
N ALA A 374 -2.63 -4.50 -2.82
CA ALA A 374 -3.48 -3.60 -2.06
C ALA A 374 -4.27 -4.35 -1.00
N TYR A 375 -4.47 -3.72 0.16
CA TYR A 375 -5.24 -4.30 1.26
C TYR A 375 -6.50 -3.48 1.46
N ALA A 376 -7.65 -4.14 1.41
CA ALA A 376 -8.95 -3.50 1.50
C ALA A 376 -9.72 -3.99 2.73
N GLU A 377 -10.48 -3.08 3.34
CA GLU A 377 -11.34 -3.33 4.48
C GLU A 377 -12.81 -3.11 4.08
N THR A 378 -13.69 -3.97 4.59
CA THR A 378 -15.13 -4.01 4.27
C THR A 378 -15.38 -3.97 2.77
N VAL A 379 -15.08 -5.08 2.11
CA VAL A 379 -15.13 -5.23 0.66
C VAL A 379 -16.43 -5.87 0.24
N GLU A 380 -17.07 -5.31 -0.77
CA GLU A 380 -18.21 -5.89 -1.46
C GLU A 380 -17.94 -5.95 -2.96
N LEU A 381 -18.03 -7.14 -3.54
CA LEU A 381 -17.97 -7.36 -4.98
C LEU A 381 -19.37 -7.73 -5.48
N LEU A 382 -19.92 -6.90 -6.36
CA LEU A 382 -21.22 -7.10 -7.00
C LEU A 382 -21.01 -7.40 -8.47
N SER A 383 -21.43 -8.56 -8.95
CA SER A 383 -21.36 -8.93 -10.35
C SER A 383 -22.73 -8.83 -11.00
N PHE A 384 -22.82 -8.03 -12.05
CA PHE A 384 -24.00 -7.80 -12.86
C PHE A 384 -23.85 -8.48 -14.21
N ASP A 385 -24.95 -9.03 -14.73
CA ASP A 385 -25.01 -9.53 -16.11
C ASP A 385 -25.22 -8.39 -17.12
N ASP A 386 -25.21 -8.74 -18.41
CA ASP A 386 -25.45 -7.83 -19.54
C ASP A 386 -26.82 -7.15 -19.50
N SER A 387 -27.79 -7.76 -18.82
CA SER A 387 -29.15 -7.21 -18.63
C SER A 387 -29.23 -6.22 -17.47
N GLY A 388 -28.16 -6.06 -16.69
CA GLY A 388 -28.10 -5.23 -15.49
C GLY A 388 -28.66 -5.91 -14.24
N SER A 389 -28.94 -7.21 -14.28
CA SER A 389 -29.42 -7.99 -13.14
C SER A 389 -28.26 -8.49 -12.28
N LEU A 390 -28.44 -8.49 -10.96
CA LEU A 390 -27.39 -8.93 -10.01
C LEU A 390 -27.24 -10.46 -10.04
N ARG A 391 -26.08 -10.95 -10.51
CA ARG A 391 -25.74 -12.38 -10.59
C ARG A 391 -25.20 -12.91 -9.26
N SER A 392 -24.26 -12.17 -8.67
CA SER A 392 -23.62 -12.55 -7.40
C SER A 392 -23.17 -11.33 -6.61
N ARG A 393 -23.20 -11.47 -5.29
CA ARG A 393 -22.64 -10.53 -4.33
C ARG A 393 -21.73 -11.28 -3.37
N VAL A 394 -20.54 -10.76 -3.18
CA VAL A 394 -19.56 -11.27 -2.22
C VAL A 394 -19.21 -10.15 -1.25
N ALA A 395 -19.36 -10.39 0.05
CA ALA A 395 -18.98 -9.44 1.09
C ALA A 395 -17.89 -10.05 1.98
N ALA A 396 -16.77 -9.37 2.14
CA ALA A 396 -15.63 -9.81 2.94
C ALA A 396 -15.18 -8.69 3.90
N PRO A 397 -14.91 -8.98 5.18
CA PRO A 397 -14.38 -7.98 6.12
C PRO A 397 -13.02 -7.43 5.70
N PHE A 398 -12.17 -8.27 5.10
CA PHE A 398 -10.86 -7.91 4.62
C PHE A 398 -10.60 -8.57 3.27
N ALA A 399 -9.84 -7.90 2.41
CA ALA A 399 -9.37 -8.50 1.17
C ALA A 399 -7.96 -8.02 0.80
N LYS A 400 -7.23 -8.84 0.05
CA LYS A 400 -5.95 -8.51 -0.56
C LYS A 400 -6.09 -8.60 -2.08
N LEU A 401 -5.70 -7.53 -2.76
CA LEU A 401 -5.57 -7.48 -4.21
C LEU A 401 -4.10 -7.67 -4.57
N SER A 402 -3.80 -8.63 -5.43
CA SER A 402 -2.42 -8.87 -5.89
C SER A 402 -2.39 -9.20 -7.37
N PRO A 403 -1.32 -8.82 -8.09
CA PRO A 403 -1.13 -9.22 -9.47
C PRO A 403 -1.04 -10.74 -9.53
N PHE A 404 -1.79 -11.32 -10.45
CA PHE A 404 -1.87 -12.75 -10.68
C PHE A 404 -1.79 -13.02 -12.18
N ARG A 405 -1.15 -14.13 -12.56
CA ARG A 405 -0.99 -14.49 -13.98
C ARG A 405 -1.86 -15.68 -14.27
N VAL A 406 -2.79 -15.51 -15.21
CA VAL A 406 -3.63 -16.61 -15.71
C VAL A 406 -3.11 -17.01 -17.09
N LEU A 407 -2.93 -18.31 -17.28
CA LEU A 407 -2.69 -18.89 -18.60
C LEU A 407 -4.04 -19.05 -19.29
N ILE A 408 -4.28 -18.26 -20.33
CA ILE A 408 -5.47 -18.36 -21.17
C ILE A 408 -5.07 -19.10 -22.45
N GLY A 409 -5.67 -20.26 -22.66
CA GLY A 409 -5.44 -21.11 -23.83
C GLY A 409 -4.94 -22.50 -23.45
N SER A 410 -5.87 -23.46 -23.32
CA SER A 410 -5.57 -24.89 -23.41
C SER A 410 -6.83 -25.72 -23.68
N GLU A 411 -7.70 -25.28 -24.59
CA GLU A 411 -8.78 -26.17 -25.09
C GLU A 411 -8.85 -26.32 -26.61
N ASP A 412 -8.26 -25.44 -27.44
CA ASP A 412 -8.31 -25.59 -28.90
C ASP A 412 -7.04 -25.12 -29.63
N GLY A 413 -5.88 -25.76 -29.37
CA GLY A 413 -4.66 -25.60 -30.19
C GLY A 413 -4.06 -24.18 -30.33
N ALA A 414 -4.63 -23.18 -29.67
CA ALA A 414 -4.16 -21.80 -29.67
C ALA A 414 -2.96 -21.63 -28.72
N PRO A 415 -1.97 -20.80 -29.05
CA PRO A 415 -0.82 -20.56 -28.19
C PRO A 415 -1.27 -20.01 -26.83
N SER A 416 -0.90 -20.70 -25.75
CA SER A 416 -1.18 -20.27 -24.39
C SER A 416 -0.63 -18.85 -24.17
N ARG A 417 -1.53 -17.91 -23.85
CA ARG A 417 -1.15 -16.51 -23.58
C ARG A 417 -1.27 -16.28 -22.08
N THR A 418 -0.17 -15.86 -21.47
CA THR A 418 -0.19 -15.40 -20.08
C THR A 418 -0.81 -14.00 -20.03
N VAL A 419 -1.90 -13.86 -19.29
CA VAL A 419 -2.56 -12.56 -19.06
C VAL A 419 -2.41 -12.19 -17.59
N SER A 420 -1.90 -10.99 -17.33
CA SER A 420 -1.86 -10.40 -15.99
C SER A 420 -3.27 -9.92 -15.61
N VAL A 421 -3.79 -10.46 -14.53
CA VAL A 421 -5.09 -10.16 -13.92
C VAL A 421 -4.87 -9.83 -12.44
N THR A 422 -5.90 -9.40 -11.72
CA THR A 422 -5.80 -9.18 -10.28
C THR A 422 -6.53 -10.28 -9.54
N ALA A 423 -5.84 -10.96 -8.62
CA ALA A 423 -6.48 -11.85 -7.66
C ALA A 423 -6.99 -11.03 -6.48
N LEU A 424 -8.25 -11.26 -6.11
CA LEU A 424 -8.89 -10.76 -4.90
C LEU A 424 -8.98 -11.91 -3.90
N LEU A 425 -8.05 -11.95 -2.95
CA LEU A 425 -8.06 -12.88 -1.83
C LEU A 425 -8.96 -12.31 -0.74
N MET A 426 -9.96 -13.07 -0.31
CA MET A 426 -10.98 -12.58 0.64
C MET A 426 -10.98 -13.33 1.97
N LEU A 427 -10.09 -14.32 2.10
CA LEU A 427 -9.88 -15.07 3.33
C LEU A 427 -8.70 -14.47 4.08
N ALA A 428 -8.98 -13.88 5.25
CA ALA A 428 -7.95 -13.36 6.15
C ALA A 428 -7.79 -14.30 7.36
N LEU A 429 -6.54 -14.54 7.74
CA LEU A 429 -6.15 -15.41 8.84
C LEU A 429 -5.33 -14.64 9.88
N ASP A 430 -5.49 -15.01 11.15
CA ASP A 430 -4.51 -14.65 12.19
C ASP A 430 -3.32 -15.61 12.13
N ARG A 431 -2.10 -15.08 12.33
CA ARG A 431 -0.88 -15.87 12.21
C ARG A 431 -0.82 -16.97 13.27
N HIS A 432 -1.23 -16.67 14.51
CA HIS A 432 -1.01 -17.52 15.68
C HIS A 432 -2.30 -18.12 16.24
N ASP A 433 -3.46 -17.55 15.89
CA ASP A 433 -4.76 -17.99 16.40
C ASP A 433 -5.64 -18.57 15.29
N GLN A 434 -5.70 -19.91 15.22
CA GLN A 434 -6.53 -20.62 14.26
C GLN A 434 -8.03 -20.23 14.34
N SER A 435 -8.52 -19.79 15.49
CA SER A 435 -9.93 -19.46 15.70
C SER A 435 -10.34 -18.12 15.08
N LYS A 436 -9.37 -17.22 14.84
CA LYS A 436 -9.60 -15.91 14.24
C LYS A 436 -9.46 -15.98 12.73
N ARG A 437 -10.59 -16.21 12.07
CA ARG A 437 -10.70 -16.28 10.61
C ARG A 437 -11.81 -15.38 10.10
N TRP A 438 -11.54 -14.64 9.04
CA TRP A 438 -12.53 -13.80 8.38
C TRP A 438 -12.80 -14.34 6.98
N GLU A 439 -14.00 -14.89 6.80
CA GLU A 439 -14.42 -15.55 5.56
C GLU A 439 -15.37 -14.67 4.73
N PRO A 440 -15.36 -14.82 3.39
CA PRO A 440 -16.30 -14.13 2.52
C PRO A 440 -17.72 -14.71 2.63
N ARG A 441 -18.71 -13.83 2.66
CA ARG A 441 -20.14 -14.18 2.56
C ARG A 441 -20.60 -14.04 1.12
N TRP A 442 -21.01 -15.16 0.53
CA TRP A 442 -21.52 -15.22 -0.84
C TRP A 442 -23.04 -15.23 -0.85
N THR A 443 -23.64 -14.40 -1.69
CA THR A 443 -25.10 -14.31 -1.91
C THR A 443 -25.37 -14.24 -3.41
N GLY A 444 -26.24 -15.11 -3.95
CA GLY A 444 -26.54 -15.13 -5.39
C GLY A 444 -26.80 -16.54 -5.97
N ILE A 445 -26.95 -16.60 -7.31
CA ILE A 445 -27.43 -17.79 -8.05
C ILE A 445 -26.30 -18.83 -8.30
N ALA A 446 -25.03 -18.41 -8.22
CA ALA A 446 -23.88 -19.31 -8.40
C ALA A 446 -23.53 -20.06 -7.10
N ARG A 447 -24.31 -21.08 -6.77
CA ARG A 447 -23.97 -22.05 -5.71
C ARG A 447 -22.91 -23.03 -6.21
N SER A 448 -21.63 -22.74 -5.96
CA SER A 448 -20.69 -23.82 -5.66
C SER A 448 -20.86 -24.20 -4.20
N ALA A 449 -20.91 -25.49 -3.89
CA ALA A 449 -21.07 -26.01 -2.52
C ALA A 449 -19.94 -25.57 -1.57
N VAL A 450 -18.79 -25.19 -2.13
CA VAL A 450 -17.67 -24.56 -1.44
C VAL A 450 -17.39 -23.21 -2.13
N PRO A 451 -17.54 -22.07 -1.45
CA PRO A 451 -17.24 -20.77 -2.05
C PRO A 451 -15.73 -20.68 -2.31
N PRO A 452 -15.29 -20.23 -3.50
CA PRO A 452 -13.87 -20.10 -3.77
C PRO A 452 -13.26 -19.03 -2.84
N PRO A 453 -12.08 -19.30 -2.23
CA PRO A 453 -11.42 -18.36 -1.31
C PRO A 453 -10.84 -17.13 -2.04
N ARG A 454 -10.76 -17.20 -3.37
CA ARG A 454 -10.26 -16.15 -4.26
C ARG A 454 -11.26 -15.84 -5.38
N ALA A 455 -11.39 -14.56 -5.70
CA ALA A 455 -12.02 -14.09 -6.94
C ALA A 455 -10.92 -13.57 -7.88
N VAL A 456 -11.13 -13.69 -9.19
CA VAL A 456 -10.20 -13.17 -10.20
C VAL A 456 -10.90 -12.02 -10.92
N LEU A 457 -10.31 -10.84 -10.85
CA LEU A 457 -10.73 -9.65 -11.59
C LEU A 457 -9.96 -9.63 -12.90
N GLU A 458 -10.65 -9.55 -14.04
CA GLU A 458 -10.06 -9.52 -15.40
C GLU A 458 -9.41 -8.16 -15.73
N VAL A 459 -8.84 -7.52 -14.71
CA VAL A 459 -8.21 -6.21 -14.76
C VAL A 459 -6.83 -6.33 -14.12
N PRO A 460 -5.74 -5.96 -14.82
CA PRO A 460 -4.40 -5.96 -14.25
C PRO A 460 -4.28 -4.95 -13.10
N TYR A 461 -3.41 -5.26 -12.14
CA TYR A 461 -3.28 -4.49 -10.89
C TYR A 461 -2.86 -3.04 -11.12
N GLU A 462 -2.03 -2.78 -12.14
CA GLU A 462 -1.59 -1.44 -12.52
C GLU A 462 -2.76 -0.54 -12.95
N ARG A 463 -3.83 -1.12 -13.52
CA ARG A 463 -5.04 -0.37 -13.85
C ARG A 463 -5.84 -0.01 -12.61
N ILE A 464 -5.88 -0.88 -11.60
CA ILE A 464 -6.54 -0.57 -10.32
C ILE A 464 -5.82 0.59 -9.63
N GLN A 465 -4.48 0.60 -9.65
CA GLN A 465 -3.68 1.74 -9.16
C GLN A 465 -3.97 3.03 -9.94
N LEU A 466 -4.14 2.95 -11.27
CA LEU A 466 -4.50 4.10 -12.09
C LEU A 466 -5.90 4.63 -11.76
N ILE A 467 -6.88 3.74 -11.54
CA ILE A 467 -8.23 4.12 -11.12
C ILE A 467 -8.18 4.82 -9.75
N ALA A 468 -7.48 4.24 -8.78
CA ALA A 468 -7.32 4.84 -7.44
C ALA A 468 -6.74 6.25 -7.52
N ARG A 469 -5.64 6.44 -8.26
CA ARG A 469 -5.04 7.76 -8.49
C ARG A 469 -5.98 8.73 -9.22
N ALA A 470 -6.76 8.25 -10.19
CA ALA A 470 -7.71 9.08 -10.91
C ALA A 470 -8.85 9.60 -10.02
N ARG A 471 -9.24 8.84 -8.99
CA ARG A 471 -10.26 9.27 -8.00
C ARG A 471 -9.79 10.42 -7.13
N LYS A 472 -8.48 10.56 -6.87
CA LYS A 472 -7.90 11.72 -6.15
C LYS A 472 -8.04 13.03 -6.92
N GLY A 473 -8.41 12.93 -8.20
CA GLY A 473 -8.70 14.06 -9.05
C GLY A 473 -7.70 14.18 -10.19
N VAL A 474 -8.20 14.72 -11.29
CA VAL A 474 -7.46 14.90 -12.54
C VAL A 474 -6.20 15.78 -12.33
N ALA A 475 -6.24 16.70 -11.36
CA ALA A 475 -5.13 17.57 -10.98
C ALA A 475 -3.90 16.82 -10.40
N ALA A 476 -4.10 15.64 -9.80
CA ALA A 476 -3.07 14.85 -9.13
C ALA A 476 -2.32 13.89 -10.09
N LEU A 477 -2.88 13.61 -11.27
CA LEU A 477 -2.31 12.67 -12.24
C LEU A 477 -1.07 13.24 -12.95
N SER A 478 -0.12 12.39 -13.31
CA SER A 478 0.99 12.76 -14.20
C SER A 478 0.56 12.79 -15.67
N LEU A 479 1.38 13.33 -16.59
CA LEU A 479 1.07 13.30 -18.03
C LEU A 479 0.92 11.87 -18.56
N ASN A 480 1.79 10.95 -18.13
CA ASN A 480 1.73 9.55 -18.54
C ASN A 480 0.46 8.87 -18.04
N ASP A 481 0.07 9.18 -16.79
CA ASP A 481 -1.17 8.68 -16.22
C ASP A 481 -2.39 9.26 -16.93
N LEU A 482 -2.37 10.53 -17.36
CA LEU A 482 -3.48 11.15 -18.10
C LEU A 482 -3.71 10.49 -19.47
N ILE A 483 -2.63 10.19 -20.22
CA ILE A 483 -2.74 9.47 -21.50
C ILE A 483 -3.31 8.07 -21.24
N SER A 484 -2.70 7.32 -20.32
CA SER A 484 -3.13 5.97 -19.95
C SER A 484 -4.58 5.97 -19.46
N ALA A 485 -4.97 6.99 -18.69
CA ALA A 485 -6.31 7.15 -18.18
C ALA A 485 -7.33 7.41 -19.29
N SER A 486 -6.97 8.25 -20.26
CA SER A 486 -7.86 8.57 -21.38
C SER A 486 -8.18 7.37 -22.26
N GLU A 487 -7.25 6.44 -22.42
CA GLU A 487 -7.41 5.22 -23.22
C GLU A 487 -8.15 4.13 -22.44
N LEU A 488 -7.74 3.92 -21.19
CA LEU A 488 -8.14 2.74 -20.41
C LEU A 488 -9.37 2.99 -19.54
N LEU A 489 -9.51 4.16 -18.91
CA LEU A 489 -10.51 4.40 -17.86
C LEU A 489 -11.94 4.62 -18.37
N GLY A 490 -12.13 4.83 -19.68
CA GLY A 490 -13.49 4.92 -20.23
C GLY A 490 -14.31 3.64 -20.05
N ALA A 491 -13.66 2.46 -20.04
CA ALA A 491 -14.34 1.20 -19.73
C ALA A 491 -14.80 1.10 -18.26
N PHE A 492 -14.23 1.93 -17.38
CA PHE A 492 -14.44 1.92 -15.94
C PHE A 492 -15.44 3.01 -15.49
N GLY A 493 -16.18 3.60 -16.42
CA GLY A 493 -17.21 4.62 -16.14
C GLY A 493 -16.69 6.05 -16.05
N PHE A 494 -15.41 6.31 -16.34
CA PHE A 494 -14.89 7.67 -16.40
C PHE A 494 -15.11 8.32 -17.76
N VAL A 495 -15.30 9.65 -17.75
CA VAL A 495 -15.45 10.47 -18.96
C VAL A 495 -14.06 10.71 -19.57
N ARG A 496 -13.77 10.06 -20.71
CA ARG A 496 -12.46 10.09 -21.38
C ARG A 496 -12.02 11.51 -21.73
N GLU A 497 -12.98 12.33 -22.14
CA GLU A 497 -12.82 13.70 -22.60
C GLU A 497 -12.21 14.59 -21.51
N THR A 498 -12.48 14.29 -20.23
CA THR A 498 -11.94 15.06 -19.10
C THR A 498 -10.41 14.89 -18.99
N PHE A 499 -9.90 13.67 -19.15
CA PHE A 499 -8.47 13.40 -19.11
C PHE A 499 -7.75 13.94 -20.35
N GLN A 500 -8.39 13.82 -21.52
CA GLN A 500 -7.86 14.34 -22.78
C GLN A 500 -7.76 15.87 -22.77
N ALA A 501 -8.80 16.56 -22.29
CA ALA A 501 -8.80 18.02 -22.17
C ALA A 501 -7.72 18.50 -21.19
N GLU A 502 -7.57 17.84 -20.04
CA GLU A 502 -6.51 18.15 -19.09
C GLU A 502 -5.11 17.91 -19.68
N PHE A 503 -4.92 16.81 -20.39
CA PHE A 503 -3.65 16.50 -21.05
C PHE A 503 -3.25 17.61 -22.04
N ILE A 504 -4.17 17.98 -22.93
CA ILE A 504 -3.95 19.04 -23.92
C ILE A 504 -3.67 20.38 -23.21
N ARG A 505 -4.45 20.70 -22.17
CA ARG A 505 -4.27 21.92 -21.38
C ARG A 505 -2.86 21.97 -20.79
N ARG A 506 -2.42 20.90 -20.13
CA ARG A 506 -1.10 20.86 -19.49
C ARG A 506 0.05 20.89 -20.47
N LEU A 507 -0.10 20.24 -21.62
CA LEU A 507 0.89 20.29 -22.68
C LEU A 507 0.98 21.68 -23.31
N SER A 508 -0.15 22.38 -23.47
CA SER A 508 -0.21 23.71 -24.09
C SER A 508 0.34 24.83 -23.19
N GLU A 509 0.30 24.64 -21.87
CA GLU A 509 0.57 25.68 -20.87
C GLU A 509 1.99 26.29 -20.96
N PRO A 510 3.09 25.52 -21.15
CA PRO A 510 4.43 26.09 -21.28
C PRO A 510 4.62 26.87 -22.59
N PHE A 511 4.05 26.39 -23.69
CA PHE A 511 4.15 27.07 -25.00
C PHE A 511 3.34 28.38 -25.04
N ALA A 512 2.17 28.37 -24.40
CA ALA A 512 1.39 29.57 -24.15
C ALA A 512 2.19 30.60 -23.35
N PHE A 513 2.82 30.17 -22.26
CA PHE A 513 3.63 31.05 -21.44
C PHE A 513 4.83 31.63 -22.23
N LEU A 514 5.53 30.82 -23.02
CA LEU A 514 6.62 31.32 -23.88
C LEU A 514 6.15 32.42 -24.82
N SER A 515 5.01 32.21 -25.49
CA SER A 515 4.42 33.20 -26.42
C SER A 515 4.07 34.51 -25.70
N LEU A 516 3.47 34.40 -24.51
CA LEU A 516 3.14 35.56 -23.66
C LEU A 516 4.39 36.26 -23.11
N ALA A 517 5.46 35.53 -22.79
CA ALA A 517 6.73 36.09 -22.33
C ALA A 517 7.41 36.89 -23.45
N ILE A 518 7.39 36.39 -24.68
CA ILE A 518 7.90 37.12 -25.86
C ILE A 518 7.07 38.38 -26.12
N LEU A 519 5.73 38.30 -26.03
CA LEU A 519 4.87 39.47 -26.11
C LEU A 519 5.18 40.48 -25.00
N SER A 520 5.47 40.02 -23.79
CA SER A 520 5.82 40.87 -22.64
C SER A 520 7.13 41.64 -22.87
N ILE A 521 8.10 41.01 -23.53
CA ILE A 521 9.33 41.67 -24.01
C ILE A 521 8.97 42.75 -25.04
N ALA A 522 8.14 42.43 -26.02
CA ALA A 522 7.73 43.37 -27.06
C ALA A 522 6.97 44.58 -26.48
N PHE A 523 6.07 44.36 -25.51
CA PHE A 523 5.39 45.43 -24.77
C PHE A 523 6.37 46.26 -23.94
N GLY A 524 7.30 45.63 -23.22
CA GLY A 524 8.33 46.33 -22.45
C GLY A 524 9.23 47.21 -23.32
N TRP A 525 9.56 46.74 -24.53
CA TRP A 525 10.31 47.52 -25.50
C TRP A 525 9.52 48.72 -26.03
N ARG A 526 8.24 48.50 -26.40
CA ARG A 526 7.37 49.55 -26.96
C ARG A 526 7.02 50.63 -25.94
N LEU A 527 6.82 50.25 -24.68
CA LEU A 527 6.43 51.12 -23.59
C LEU A 527 7.63 51.66 -22.79
N ARG A 528 8.84 51.62 -23.37
CA ARG A 528 10.06 52.14 -22.72
C ARG A 528 9.90 53.61 -22.32
N SER A 529 10.37 53.95 -21.12
CA SER A 529 10.31 55.35 -20.67
C SER A 529 11.26 56.24 -21.47
N LEU A 530 10.73 57.37 -21.95
CA LEU A 530 11.49 58.38 -22.69
C LEU A 530 12.42 59.22 -21.78
N ARG A 531 12.13 59.32 -20.47
CA ARG A 531 12.87 60.19 -19.53
C ARG A 531 13.33 59.47 -18.25
N GLY A 532 13.25 58.13 -18.23
CA GLY A 532 13.43 57.34 -17.01
C GLY A 532 12.15 57.30 -16.18
N VAL A 533 12.09 56.38 -15.22
CA VAL A 533 10.87 56.16 -14.43
C VAL A 533 10.94 57.01 -13.16
N GLY A 534 10.03 57.99 -13.04
CA GLY A 534 9.90 58.80 -11.82
C GLY A 534 9.30 58.02 -10.65
N LEU A 535 9.16 58.67 -9.49
CA LEU A 535 8.47 58.12 -8.30
C LEU A 535 7.14 57.37 -8.58
N PRO A 536 6.25 57.81 -9.50
CA PRO A 536 5.00 57.08 -9.76
C PRO A 536 5.15 55.72 -10.45
N GLY A 537 6.35 55.33 -10.93
CA GLY A 537 6.55 53.99 -11.47
C GLY A 537 6.93 52.93 -10.44
N LEU A 538 7.41 53.32 -9.24
CA LEU A 538 7.64 52.38 -8.14
C LEU A 538 6.40 51.53 -7.78
N PRO A 539 5.18 52.08 -7.63
CA PRO A 539 3.99 51.25 -7.39
C PRO A 539 3.66 50.31 -8.56
N MET A 540 4.03 50.67 -9.80
CA MET A 540 3.83 49.79 -10.96
C MET A 540 4.69 48.51 -10.91
N LEU A 541 5.81 48.50 -10.17
CA LEU A 541 6.58 47.27 -9.97
C LEU A 541 5.80 46.20 -9.21
N ILE A 542 4.91 46.62 -8.30
CA ILE A 542 4.06 45.75 -7.47
C ILE A 542 2.73 45.45 -8.17
N LEU A 543 2.14 46.44 -8.84
CA LEU A 543 0.84 46.29 -9.49
C LEU A 543 0.92 45.46 -10.79
N LEU A 544 2.02 45.55 -11.53
CA LEU A 544 2.17 44.90 -12.84
C LEU A 544 2.06 43.36 -12.76
N PRO A 545 2.75 42.63 -11.83
CA PRO A 545 2.53 41.21 -11.65
C PRO A 545 1.07 40.84 -11.36
N LEU A 546 0.34 41.65 -10.59
CA LEU A 546 -1.05 41.38 -10.23
C LEU A 546 -1.98 41.52 -11.44
N MET A 547 -1.80 42.58 -12.24
CA MET A 547 -2.57 42.77 -13.48
C MET A 547 -2.27 41.69 -14.51
N LEU A 548 -0.99 41.34 -14.67
CA LEU A 548 -0.58 40.25 -15.56
C LEU A 548 -1.09 38.90 -15.08
N HIS A 549 -1.20 38.68 -13.76
CA HIS A 549 -1.81 37.46 -13.22
C HIS A 549 -3.27 37.33 -13.63
N ALA A 550 -4.07 38.38 -13.48
CA ALA A 550 -5.45 38.37 -13.95
C ALA A 550 -5.55 38.09 -15.46
N GLY A 551 -4.66 38.69 -16.27
CA GLY A 551 -4.58 38.44 -17.71
C GLY A 551 -4.20 36.98 -18.04
N VAL A 552 -3.20 36.42 -17.36
CA VAL A 552 -2.79 35.01 -17.51
C VAL A 552 -3.93 34.07 -17.13
N GLN A 553 -4.66 34.34 -16.05
CA GLN A 553 -5.82 33.53 -15.66
C GLN A 553 -6.95 33.59 -16.70
N GLY A 554 -7.24 34.78 -17.24
CA GLY A 554 -8.21 34.93 -18.33
C GLY A 554 -7.79 34.16 -19.59
N PHE A 555 -6.51 34.21 -19.96
CA PHE A 555 -5.96 33.44 -21.07
C PHE A 555 -6.04 31.93 -20.82
N ARG A 556 -5.64 31.46 -19.64
CA ARG A 556 -5.76 30.04 -19.22
C ARG A 556 -7.19 29.55 -19.30
N PHE A 557 -8.14 30.35 -18.82
CA PHE A 557 -9.56 30.04 -18.90
C PHE A 557 -10.01 29.89 -20.35
N ALA A 558 -9.65 30.83 -21.24
CA ALA A 558 -9.97 30.75 -22.65
C ALA A 558 -9.39 29.49 -23.32
N VAL A 559 -8.11 29.18 -23.06
CA VAL A 559 -7.47 27.94 -23.56
C VAL A 559 -8.17 26.70 -23.02
N SER A 560 -8.58 26.69 -21.75
CA SER A 560 -9.29 25.57 -21.14
C SER A 560 -10.65 25.34 -21.81
N VAL A 561 -11.41 26.41 -22.08
CA VAL A 561 -12.71 26.33 -22.77
C VAL A 561 -12.52 25.82 -24.20
N VAL A 562 -11.56 26.37 -24.94
CA VAL A 562 -11.27 25.94 -26.32
C VAL A 562 -10.81 24.49 -26.36
N SER A 563 -9.93 24.08 -25.43
CA SER A 563 -9.41 22.71 -25.37
C SER A 563 -10.52 21.71 -25.06
N THR A 564 -11.38 22.03 -24.09
CA THR A 564 -12.54 21.19 -23.73
C THR A 564 -13.52 21.09 -24.89
N ALA A 565 -13.88 22.21 -25.52
CA ALA A 565 -14.77 22.23 -26.67
C ALA A 565 -14.19 21.43 -27.86
N SER A 566 -12.88 21.51 -28.07
CA SER A 566 -12.19 20.81 -29.15
C SER A 566 -12.18 19.30 -28.96
N VAL A 567 -11.96 18.82 -27.72
CA VAL A 567 -11.99 17.39 -27.38
C VAL A 567 -13.41 16.81 -27.50
N VAL A 568 -14.43 17.60 -27.20
CA VAL A 568 -15.83 17.17 -27.36
C VAL A 568 -16.24 17.14 -28.84
N ALA A 569 -15.77 18.09 -29.64
CA ALA A 569 -16.16 18.23 -31.04
C ALA A 569 -15.37 17.33 -32.01
N PHE A 570 -14.12 16.98 -31.68
CA PHE A 570 -13.21 16.26 -32.58
C PHE A 570 -12.54 15.07 -31.90
N PRO A 571 -12.08 14.06 -32.67
CA PRO A 571 -11.21 13.03 -32.14
C PRO A 571 -9.96 13.61 -31.48
N PHE A 572 -9.45 12.94 -30.44
CA PHE A 572 -8.33 13.41 -29.62
C PHE A 572 -7.11 13.86 -30.44
N THR A 573 -6.72 13.10 -31.46
CA THR A 573 -5.58 13.43 -32.34
C THR A 573 -5.80 14.72 -33.12
N SER A 574 -7.00 14.93 -33.66
CA SER A 574 -7.35 16.16 -34.37
C SER A 574 -7.40 17.37 -33.43
N ALA A 575 -7.99 17.21 -32.24
CA ALA A 575 -8.01 18.24 -31.21
C ALA A 575 -6.59 18.64 -30.76
N LEU A 576 -5.71 17.66 -30.54
CA LEU A 576 -4.32 17.88 -30.18
C LEU A 576 -3.57 18.65 -31.28
N LEU A 577 -3.69 18.23 -32.54
CA LEU A 577 -3.06 18.92 -33.67
C LEU A 577 -3.57 20.35 -33.83
N ALA A 578 -4.87 20.59 -33.67
CA ALA A 578 -5.46 21.92 -33.73
C ALA A 578 -4.88 22.85 -32.64
N VAL A 579 -4.80 22.37 -31.39
CA VAL A 579 -4.23 23.16 -30.30
C VAL A 579 -2.74 23.43 -30.51
N LEU A 580 -1.97 22.43 -30.95
CA LEU A 580 -0.55 22.63 -31.29
C LEU A 580 -0.36 23.63 -32.42
N ALA A 581 -1.21 23.60 -33.45
CA ALA A 581 -1.19 24.58 -34.53
C ALA A 581 -1.49 26.00 -34.01
N VAL A 582 -2.49 26.15 -33.14
CA VAL A 582 -2.81 27.44 -32.50
C VAL A 582 -1.64 27.96 -31.67
N GLN A 583 -0.95 27.09 -30.92
CA GLN A 583 0.24 27.48 -30.16
C GLN A 583 1.40 27.89 -31.09
N ALA A 584 1.64 27.15 -32.17
CA ALA A 584 2.66 27.49 -33.16
C ALA A 584 2.38 28.84 -33.84
N VAL A 585 1.12 29.10 -34.22
CA VAL A 585 0.68 30.38 -34.77
C VAL A 585 0.84 31.50 -33.75
N SER A 586 0.46 31.27 -32.48
CA SER A 586 0.62 32.26 -31.40
C SER A 586 2.08 32.62 -31.17
N LEU A 587 2.97 31.63 -31.19
CA LEU A 587 4.41 31.84 -31.09
C LEU A 587 4.94 32.63 -32.29
N LEU A 588 4.55 32.26 -33.51
CA LEU A 588 4.92 33.00 -34.73
C LEU A 588 4.45 34.46 -34.67
N LEU A 589 3.20 34.69 -34.29
CA LEU A 589 2.64 36.04 -34.13
C LEU A 589 3.39 36.84 -33.07
N SER A 590 3.77 36.21 -31.95
CA SER A 590 4.57 36.87 -30.90
C SER A 590 5.94 37.32 -31.42
N LEU A 591 6.61 36.47 -32.23
CA LEU A 591 7.90 36.78 -32.85
C LEU A 591 7.77 37.85 -33.93
N VAL A 592 6.75 37.77 -34.77
CA VAL A 592 6.46 38.80 -35.79
C VAL A 592 6.16 40.14 -35.13
N PHE A 593 5.41 40.15 -34.02
CA PHE A 593 5.12 41.37 -33.26
C PHE A 593 6.38 41.95 -32.62
N LEU A 594 7.31 41.12 -32.14
CA LEU A 594 8.61 41.55 -31.64
C LEU A 594 9.49 42.12 -32.78
N ALA A 595 9.54 41.46 -33.93
CA ALA A 595 10.28 41.91 -35.11
C ALA A 595 9.69 43.19 -35.74
N GLY A 596 8.37 43.36 -35.61
CA GLY A 596 7.62 44.49 -36.15
C GLY A 596 7.76 45.79 -35.35
N GLN A 597 8.34 45.73 -34.14
CA GLN A 597 8.56 46.90 -33.28
C GLN A 597 9.33 47.97 -34.05
N ARG A 598 8.71 49.14 -34.22
CA ARG A 598 9.39 50.35 -34.72
C ARG A 598 10.11 50.97 -33.53
N GLY A 599 11.37 51.33 -33.72
CA GLY A 599 12.19 51.93 -32.67
C GLY A 599 11.68 53.29 -32.21
#